data_AF-A0A3M2A3F2-F1
#
_entry.id   AF-A0A3M2A3F2-F1
#
_cell.length_a   1.000
_cell.length_b   1.000
_cell.length_c   1.000
_cell.angle_alpha   90.00
_cell.angle_beta   90.00
_cell.angle_gamma   90.00
#
_symmetry.space_group_name_H-M   'P 1'
#
loop_
_entity.id
_entity.type
_entity.pdbx_description
1 polymer ?
#
loop_
_entity_poly.entity_id
_entity_poly.type
_entity_poly.pdbx_seq_one_letter_code
_entity_poly.pdbx_strand_id
1 'polypeptide(L)'
;MLGGKKTGGMNVYVRDFSRELARRGIRVDVFTRSQDDCQPRIKHDLGYGARIIHIPAGPERPIPVADIHQYLNEFTRGVIEFARTENIQYDLIHSHYWLSGLVAEQLRTTWLAENGRYTPIIHMFHTLG
;
A
#
# COMPACT_ATOMS: atom_id res chain seq x y z
N MET A 1 17.55 -5.35 8.35
CA MET A 1 17.85 -6.79 8.25
C MET A 1 17.34 -7.32 6.92
N LEU A 2 18.24 -7.91 6.12
CA LEU A 2 17.89 -8.76 4.97
C LEU A 2 17.85 -10.21 5.49
N GLY A 3 16.82 -10.99 5.12
CA GLY A 3 16.87 -12.45 5.29
C GLY A 3 15.91 -13.10 6.29
N GLY A 4 14.69 -12.59 6.47
CA GLY A 4 13.62 -13.36 7.12
C GLY A 4 12.82 -14.14 6.07
N LYS A 5 12.73 -15.46 6.19
CA LYS A 5 11.87 -16.36 5.38
C LYS A 5 10.54 -15.67 5.02
N LYS A 6 10.40 -15.26 3.75
CA LYS A 6 9.36 -14.36 3.13
C LYS A 6 9.77 -12.90 2.83
N THR A 7 11.04 -12.52 2.79
CA THR A 7 11.47 -11.38 1.95
C THR A 7 11.41 -11.80 0.48
N GLY A 8 10.20 -11.94 -0.06
CA GLY A 8 9.95 -12.26 -1.47
C GLY A 8 10.48 -11.14 -2.38
N GLY A 9 10.84 -11.49 -3.62
CA GLY A 9 11.36 -10.54 -4.61
C GLY A 9 10.47 -9.30 -4.78
N MET A 10 9.15 -9.44 -4.57
CA MET A 10 8.21 -8.32 -4.56
C MET A 10 8.55 -7.24 -3.53
N ASN A 11 8.85 -7.58 -2.27
CA ASN A 11 9.10 -6.56 -1.24
C ASN A 11 10.39 -5.79 -1.53
N VAL A 12 11.40 -6.47 -2.07
CA VAL A 12 12.65 -5.84 -2.53
C VAL A 12 12.36 -4.92 -3.72
N TYR A 13 11.59 -5.41 -4.70
CA TYR A 13 11.18 -4.62 -5.86
C TYR A 13 10.46 -3.34 -5.44
N VAL A 14 9.41 -3.43 -4.62
CA VAL A 14 8.62 -2.26 -4.20
C VAL A 14 9.50 -1.27 -3.46
N ARG A 15 10.34 -1.74 -2.53
CA ARG A 15 11.27 -0.90 -1.79
C ARG A 15 12.19 -0.12 -2.73
N ASP A 16 12.88 -0.81 -3.65
CA ASP A 16 13.90 -0.19 -4.50
C ASP A 16 13.25 0.70 -5.57
N PHE A 17 12.10 0.31 -6.09
CA PHE A 17 11.29 1.12 -7.01
C PHE A 17 10.81 2.42 -6.35
N SER A 18 10.22 2.36 -5.16
CA SER A 18 9.76 3.54 -4.41
C SER A 18 10.90 4.49 -4.08
N ARG A 19 12.07 3.96 -3.72
CA ARG A 19 13.28 4.75 -3.46
C ARG A 19 13.76 5.51 -4.69
N GLU A 20 13.78 4.86 -5.85
CA GLU A 20 14.23 5.49 -7.08
C GLU A 20 13.24 6.57 -7.56
N LEU A 21 11.93 6.35 -7.41
CA LEU A 21 10.92 7.39 -7.67
C LEU A 21 11.12 8.60 -6.75
N ALA A 22 11.34 8.37 -5.46
CA ALA A 22 11.61 9.43 -4.50
C ALA A 22 12.89 10.23 -4.84
N ARG A 23 13.95 9.54 -5.28
CA ARG A 23 15.19 10.18 -5.76
C ARG A 23 14.96 11.07 -6.99
N ARG A 24 13.90 10.82 -7.76
CA ARG A 24 13.47 11.64 -8.90
C ARG A 24 12.47 12.73 -8.52
N GLY A 25 12.20 12.94 -7.24
CA GLY A 25 11.31 13.97 -6.72
C GLY A 25 9.82 13.56 -6.65
N ILE A 26 9.50 12.30 -6.89
CA ILE A 26 8.12 11.79 -6.80
C ILE A 26 7.86 11.34 -5.36
N ARG A 27 6.82 11.88 -4.71
CA ARG A 27 6.42 11.43 -3.37
C ARG A 27 5.73 10.07 -3.44
N VAL A 28 6.11 9.15 -2.58
CA VAL A 28 5.60 7.77 -2.58
C VAL A 28 5.14 7.32 -1.21
N ASP A 29 3.86 6.97 -1.11
CA ASP A 29 3.26 6.34 0.06
C ASP A 29 2.99 4.86 -0.25
N VAL A 30 3.69 3.96 0.44
CA VAL A 30 3.54 2.51 0.29
C VAL A 30 2.61 1.99 1.39
N PHE A 31 1.39 1.63 1.02
CA PHE A 31 0.43 1.08 1.96
C PHE A 31 0.60 -0.43 2.14
N THR A 32 0.56 -0.90 3.38
CA THR A 32 0.58 -2.32 3.71
C THR A 32 -0.24 -2.60 4.97
N ARG A 33 -0.75 -3.83 5.12
CA ARG A 33 -1.53 -4.20 6.30
C ARG A 33 -0.63 -4.21 7.53
N SER A 34 -1.10 -3.65 8.64
CA SER A 34 -0.43 -3.80 9.92
C SER A 34 -0.39 -5.28 10.34
N GLN A 35 0.76 -5.72 10.86
CA GLN A 35 0.98 -7.08 11.34
C GLN A 35 1.55 -7.12 12.76
N ASP A 36 1.66 -5.96 13.42
CA ASP A 36 2.21 -5.80 14.77
C ASP A 36 1.77 -4.42 15.27
N ASP A 37 0.90 -4.39 16.28
CA ASP A 37 0.32 -3.17 16.87
C ASP A 37 1.35 -2.33 17.64
N CYS A 38 2.52 -2.90 17.95
CA CYS A 38 3.61 -2.22 18.62
C CYS A 38 4.52 -1.45 17.63
N GLN A 39 4.29 -1.57 16.32
CA GLN A 39 5.09 -0.88 15.30
C GLN A 39 4.55 0.52 15.01
N PRO A 40 5.44 1.48 14.67
CA PRO A 40 5.00 2.76 14.14
C PRO A 40 4.12 2.59 12.91
N ARG A 41 3.00 3.33 12.87
CA ARG A 41 2.10 3.34 11.71
C ARG A 41 2.77 3.85 10.44
N ILE A 42 3.72 4.76 10.57
CA ILE A 42 4.48 5.32 9.45
C ILE A 42 5.96 5.02 9.66
N LYS A 43 6.60 4.41 8.67
CA LYS A 43 8.05 4.17 8.64
C LYS A 43 8.70 4.97 7.51
N HIS A 44 9.84 5.57 7.82
CA HIS A 44 10.62 6.40 6.89
C HIS A 44 11.84 5.65 6.32
N ASP A 45 11.80 4.32 6.35
CA ASP A 45 12.92 3.43 5.95
C ASP A 45 13.24 3.47 4.44
N LEU A 46 12.39 4.13 3.64
CA LEU A 46 12.58 4.34 2.20
C LEU A 46 13.37 5.63 1.88
N GLY A 47 13.75 6.42 2.88
CA GLY A 47 14.46 7.69 2.69
C GLY A 47 13.53 8.86 2.35
N TYR A 48 14.12 10.02 2.05
CA TYR A 48 13.34 11.24 1.82
C TYR A 48 12.44 11.11 0.58
N GLY A 49 11.17 11.48 0.72
CA GLY A 49 10.18 11.40 -0.36
C GLY A 49 9.45 10.07 -0.48
N ALA A 50 9.81 9.04 0.31
CA ALA A 50 9.04 7.80 0.37
C ALA A 50 8.82 7.31 1.81
N ARG A 51 7.63 6.78 2.10
CA ARG A 51 7.28 6.22 3.41
C ARG A 51 6.40 4.98 3.28
N ILE A 52 6.44 4.14 4.31
CA ILE A 52 5.58 2.96 4.43
C ILE A 52 4.49 3.27 5.45
N ILE A 53 3.24 3.04 5.10
CA ILE A 53 2.07 3.25 5.95
C ILE A 53 1.44 1.91 6.26
N HIS A 54 1.43 1.56 7.54
CA HIS A 54 0.76 0.39 8.09
C HIS A 54 -0.69 0.74 8.42
N ILE A 55 -1.62 0.13 7.69
CA ILE A 55 -3.06 0.29 7.89
C ILE A 55 -3.57 -0.86 8.76
N PRO A 56 -4.16 -0.56 9.94
CA PRO A 56 -4.89 -1.56 10.72
C PRO A 56 -6.07 -2.09 9.89
N ALA A 57 -6.13 -3.41 9.71
CA ALA A 57 -7.24 -4.08 9.06
C ALA A 57 -7.25 -5.56 9.50
N GLY A 58 -8.29 -5.95 10.24
CA GLY A 58 -8.29 -7.22 10.97
C GLY A 58 -7.22 -7.28 12.07
N PRO A 59 -6.89 -8.50 12.55
CA PRO A 59 -5.91 -8.68 13.63
C PRO A 59 -4.51 -8.18 13.25
N GLU A 60 -3.92 -7.28 14.04
CA GLU A 60 -2.54 -6.75 13.83
C GLU A 60 -1.46 -7.77 14.26
N ARG A 61 -1.54 -8.95 13.67
CA ARG A 61 -0.59 -10.07 13.77
C ARG A 61 -0.46 -10.75 12.42
N PRO A 62 0.59 -11.55 12.16
CA PRO A 62 0.64 -12.36 10.94
C PRO A 62 -0.61 -13.25 10.79
N ILE A 63 -1.17 -13.27 9.59
CA ILE A 63 -2.30 -14.13 9.20
C ILE A 63 -1.97 -14.88 7.91
N PRO A 64 -2.59 -16.04 7.64
CA PRO A 64 -2.44 -16.73 6.36
C PRO A 64 -2.83 -15.83 5.18
N VAL A 65 -2.09 -15.93 4.07
CA VAL A 65 -2.35 -15.13 2.86
C VAL A 65 -3.76 -15.39 2.32
N ALA A 66 -4.22 -16.63 2.43
CA ALA A 66 -5.57 -17.03 2.04
C ALA A 66 -6.67 -16.27 2.80
N ASP A 67 -6.42 -15.78 4.01
CA ASP A 67 -7.42 -15.10 4.84
C ASP A 67 -7.40 -13.57 4.66
N ILE A 68 -6.36 -13.01 4.03
CA ILE A 68 -6.19 -11.55 3.89
C ILE A 68 -7.38 -10.93 3.14
N HIS A 69 -7.97 -11.65 2.19
CA HIS A 69 -9.09 -11.16 1.38
C HIS A 69 -10.29 -10.68 2.22
N GLN A 70 -10.48 -11.24 3.42
CA GLN A 70 -11.58 -10.90 4.32
C GLN A 70 -11.49 -9.46 4.85
N TYR A 71 -10.30 -8.87 4.84
CA TYR A 71 -10.02 -7.56 5.43
C TYR A 71 -9.78 -6.46 4.39
N LEU A 72 -9.96 -6.73 3.09
CA LEU A 72 -9.67 -5.74 2.04
C LEU A 72 -10.54 -4.49 2.17
N ASN A 73 -11.83 -4.63 2.46
CA ASN A 73 -12.72 -3.48 2.61
C ASN A 73 -12.33 -2.60 3.80
N GLU A 74 -11.88 -3.21 4.90
CA GLU A 74 -11.39 -2.48 6.07
C GLU A 74 -10.08 -1.75 5.75
N PHE A 75 -9.15 -2.44 5.07
CA PHE A 75 -7.90 -1.86 4.59
C PHE A 75 -8.15 -0.68 3.65
N THR A 76 -9.02 -0.82 2.64
CA THR A 76 -9.39 0.25 1.71
C THR A 76 -9.91 1.49 2.46
N ARG A 77 -10.82 1.31 3.42
CA ARG A 77 -11.33 2.42 4.25
C ARG A 77 -10.20 3.11 5.03
N GLY A 78 -9.27 2.34 5.59
CA GLY A 78 -8.12 2.89 6.29
C GLY A 78 -7.21 3.74 5.40
N VAL A 79 -6.99 3.33 4.14
CA VAL A 79 -6.24 4.13 3.15
C VAL A 79 -6.97 5.43 2.81
N ILE A 80 -8.29 5.38 2.63
CA ILE A 80 -9.11 6.58 2.36
C ILE A 80 -9.03 7.55 3.54
N GLU A 81 -9.19 7.04 4.77
CA GLU A 81 -9.16 7.87 5.97
C GLU A 81 -7.77 8.50 6.20
N PHE A 82 -6.71 7.73 5.95
CA PHE A 82 -5.35 8.26 5.96
C PHE A 82 -5.18 9.40 4.95
N ALA A 83 -5.62 9.21 3.70
CA ALA A 83 -5.52 10.23 2.66
C ALA A 83 -6.26 11.52 3.06
N ARG A 84 -7.46 11.40 3.65
CA ARG A 84 -8.24 12.54 4.16
C ARG A 84 -7.54 13.25 5.31
N THR A 85 -7.07 12.49 6.30
CA THR A 85 -6.42 13.03 7.50
C THR A 85 -5.15 13.79 7.16
N GLU A 86 -4.36 13.26 6.23
CA GLU A 86 -3.12 13.89 5.77
C GLU A 86 -3.36 14.97 4.70
N ASN A 87 -4.61 15.19 4.29
CA ASN A 87 -5.00 16.08 3.19
C ASN A 87 -4.20 15.79 1.91
N ILE A 88 -4.10 14.51 1.53
CA ILE A 88 -3.38 14.02 0.36
C ILE A 88 -4.37 13.59 -0.72
N GLN A 89 -4.10 14.06 -1.93
CA GLN A 89 -4.70 13.54 -3.15
C GLN A 89 -3.64 12.78 -3.95
N TYR A 90 -3.90 11.51 -4.25
CA TYR A 90 -2.97 10.68 -5.02
C TYR A 90 -3.19 10.86 -6.51
N ASP A 91 -2.09 11.04 -7.24
CA ASP A 91 -2.13 11.19 -8.71
C ASP A 91 -2.16 9.85 -9.45
N LEU A 92 -1.71 8.76 -8.81
CA LEU A 92 -1.54 7.45 -9.40
C LEU A 92 -1.62 6.36 -8.31
N ILE A 93 -2.19 5.19 -8.65
CA ILE A 93 -2.09 3.97 -7.84
C ILE A 93 -1.20 2.95 -8.56
N HIS A 94 -0.14 2.49 -7.91
CA HIS A 94 0.64 1.35 -8.38
C HIS A 94 0.38 0.15 -7.46
N SER A 95 -0.38 -0.83 -7.94
CA SER A 95 -0.78 -2.00 -7.16
C SER A 95 0.09 -3.21 -7.46
N HIS A 96 0.44 -3.94 -6.40
CA HIS A 96 1.32 -5.10 -6.46
C HIS A 96 0.62 -6.32 -5.85
N TYR A 97 0.55 -7.43 -6.60
CA TYR A 97 -0.22 -8.64 -6.27
C TYR A 97 -1.74 -8.47 -6.42
N TRP A 98 -2.45 -9.57 -6.71
CA TRP A 98 -3.87 -9.54 -7.11
C TRP A 98 -4.80 -8.90 -6.07
N LEU A 99 -4.55 -9.12 -4.77
CA LEU A 99 -5.32 -8.50 -3.68
C LEU A 99 -5.27 -6.97 -3.75
N SER A 100 -4.10 -6.40 -4.06
CA SER A 100 -3.91 -4.96 -4.16
C SER A 100 -4.60 -4.37 -5.39
N GLY A 101 -4.83 -5.18 -6.44
CA GLY A 101 -5.62 -4.77 -7.60
C GLY A 101 -7.08 -4.51 -7.23
N LEU A 102 -7.67 -5.37 -6.40
CA LEU A 102 -9.03 -5.19 -5.88
C LEU A 102 -9.14 -3.92 -5.03
N VAL A 103 -8.16 -3.67 -4.17
CA VAL A 103 -8.10 -2.44 -3.37
C VAL A 103 -7.96 -1.21 -4.27
N ALA A 104 -7.10 -1.25 -5.30
CA ALA A 104 -6.89 -0.13 -6.21
C ALA A 104 -8.18 0.27 -6.96
N GLU A 105 -8.95 -0.71 -7.44
CA GLU A 105 -10.24 -0.46 -8.09
C GLU A 105 -11.25 0.21 -7.14
N GLN A 106 -11.32 -0.26 -5.89
CA GLN A 106 -12.17 0.37 -4.87
C GLN A 106 -11.73 1.81 -4.59
N LEU A 107 -10.43 2.05 -4.36
CA LEU A 107 -9.88 3.39 -4.12
C LEU A 107 -10.19 4.35 -5.27
N ARG A 108 -9.93 3.94 -6.52
CA ARG A 108 -10.21 4.75 -7.71
C ARG A 108 -11.69 5.10 -7.80
N THR A 109 -12.58 4.14 -7.54
CA THR A 109 -14.03 4.33 -7.61
C THR A 109 -14.49 5.30 -6.52
N THR A 110 -14.03 5.12 -5.29
CA THR A 110 -14.38 5.98 -4.16
C THR A 110 -13.85 7.40 -4.34
N TRP A 111 -12.59 7.58 -4.73
CA TRP A 111 -12.04 8.91 -4.95
C TRP A 111 -12.74 9.64 -6.12
N LEU A 112 -13.04 8.94 -7.21
CA LEU A 112 -13.82 9.51 -8.31
C LEU A 112 -15.20 10.01 -7.83
N ALA A 113 -15.88 9.24 -6.98
CA ALA A 113 -17.16 9.63 -6.42
C ALA A 113 -17.06 10.81 -5.42
N GLU A 114 -16.00 10.86 -4.61
CA GLU A 114 -15.83 11.85 -3.55
C GLU A 114 -15.32 13.21 -4.03
N ASN A 115 -14.42 13.21 -5.02
CA ASN A 115 -13.74 14.42 -5.46
C ASN A 115 -13.74 14.63 -6.99
N GLY A 116 -14.44 13.78 -7.74
CA GLY A 116 -14.55 13.89 -9.19
C GLY A 116 -13.27 13.54 -9.95
N ARG A 117 -12.21 13.09 -9.27
CA ARG A 117 -10.92 12.85 -9.89
C ARG A 117 -10.72 11.38 -10.22
N TYR A 118 -10.45 11.12 -11.49
CA TYR A 118 -9.98 9.81 -11.93
C TYR A 118 -8.52 9.60 -11.55
N THR A 119 -8.22 8.54 -10.79
CA THR A 119 -6.86 8.17 -10.41
C THR A 119 -6.43 6.93 -11.21
N PRO A 120 -5.48 7.04 -12.16
CA PRO A 120 -5.05 5.90 -12.96
C PRO A 120 -4.41 4.80 -12.12
N ILE A 121 -4.60 3.55 -12.54
CA ILE A 121 -4.03 2.36 -11.91
C ILE A 121 -2.99 1.75 -12.84
N ILE A 122 -1.78 1.52 -12.32
CA ILE A 122 -0.79 0.61 -12.89
C ILE A 122 -0.80 -0.64 -12.01
N HIS A 123 -0.96 -1.81 -12.60
CA HIS A 123 -1.01 -3.07 -11.87
C HIS A 123 0.15 -3.98 -12.24
N MET A 124 0.78 -4.58 -11.23
CA MET A 124 1.77 -5.64 -11.40
C MET A 124 1.44 -6.87 -10.56
N PHE A 125 1.24 -7.99 -11.25
CA PHE A 125 0.85 -9.25 -10.62
C PHE A 125 1.98 -9.88 -9.79
N HIS A 126 3.25 -9.72 -10.20
CA HIS A 126 4.46 -10.42 -9.70
C HIS A 126 4.48 -11.93 -9.87
N THR A 127 3.33 -12.58 -9.70
CA THR A 127 3.10 -14.00 -9.97
C THR A 127 1.69 -14.16 -10.52
N LEU A 128 1.56 -14.92 -11.62
CA LEU A 128 0.29 -15.46 -12.10
C LEU A 128 0.41 -16.98 -11.87
N GLY A 129 -0.60 -17.56 -11.22
CA GLY A 129 -0.62 -18.99 -10.87
C GLY A 129 -0.60 -19.90 -12.09
#